data_AF-A0A9D6D8S9-F1
#
_entry.id   AF-A0A9D6D8S9-F1
#
_cell.length_a   1.000
_cell.length_b   1.000
_cell.length_c   1.000
_cell.angle_alpha   90.00
_cell.angle_beta   90.00
_cell.angle_gamma   90.00
#
_symmetry.space_group_name_H-M   'P 1'
#
loop_
_entity.id
_entity.type
_entity.pdbx_description
1 polymer ?
#
loop_
_entity_poly.entity_id
_entity_poly.type
_entity_poly.pdbx_seq_one_letter_code
_entity_poly.pdbx_strand_id
1 'polypeptide(L)'
;MTTKKTVAAAAKNTAKKPPVEKSATEAVTKKPKKAPKMKIVRDSFTMPQSEYQKIAEIKEICLEAGLPVKKSEVLRAGLKALARLNAVQLKRALTGLEKIKTGRPKKH
;
A
#
# COMPACT_ATOMS: atom_id res chain seq x y z
N MET A 1 -32.79 2.44 -46.14
CA MET A 1 -32.20 3.31 -47.17
C MET A 1 -31.23 4.26 -46.45
N THR A 2 -29.94 3.90 -46.32
CA THR A 2 -28.81 4.35 -47.19
C THR A 2 -28.54 5.86 -46.98
N THR A 3 -27.41 6.37 -46.48
CA THR A 3 -25.96 6.07 -46.64
C THR A 3 -25.20 6.80 -45.51
N LYS A 4 -24.17 6.28 -44.82
CA LYS A 4 -22.75 6.00 -45.17
C LYS A 4 -21.95 7.20 -45.74
N LYS A 5 -20.77 7.45 -45.14
CA LYS A 5 -19.42 7.54 -45.79
C LYS A 5 -18.60 8.82 -45.44
N THR A 6 -17.67 8.73 -44.47
CA THR A 6 -16.16 8.70 -44.53
C THR A 6 -15.43 10.05 -44.77
N VAL A 7 -14.58 10.51 -43.84
CA VAL A 7 -13.11 10.31 -43.66
C VAL A 7 -12.20 11.09 -44.63
N ALA A 8 -11.17 11.71 -44.04
CA ALA A 8 -9.87 12.16 -44.57
C ALA A 8 -9.73 13.70 -44.68
N ALA A 9 -8.61 14.35 -44.35
CA ALA A 9 -7.24 13.86 -44.25
C ALA A 9 -6.31 14.84 -43.48
N ALA A 10 -5.12 14.30 -43.18
CA ALA A 10 -3.80 14.94 -43.30
C ALA A 10 -3.34 15.91 -42.18
N ALA A 11 -2.07 15.92 -41.77
CA ALA A 11 -0.92 15.12 -42.17
C ALA A 11 0.19 15.17 -41.11
N LYS A 12 0.96 14.07 -41.14
CA LYS A 12 2.35 13.85 -40.73
C LYS A 12 3.20 15.13 -40.63
N ASN A 13 4.07 15.18 -39.61
CA ASN A 13 5.44 15.59 -39.90
C ASN A 13 6.49 14.71 -39.20
N THR A 14 7.27 14.11 -40.08
CA THR A 14 8.49 13.33 -39.90
C THR A 14 9.66 14.24 -39.57
N ALA A 15 10.52 13.83 -38.63
CA ALA A 15 11.90 14.31 -38.60
C ALA A 15 12.84 13.15 -38.23
N LYS A 16 13.38 12.53 -39.27
CA LYS A 16 14.53 11.63 -39.25
C LYS A 16 15.79 12.50 -39.27
N LYS A 17 16.71 12.33 -38.32
CA LYS A 17 18.12 12.77 -38.45
C LYS A 17 19.03 11.71 -37.76
N PRO A 18 20.17 11.34 -38.37
CA PRO A 18 20.79 10.03 -38.15
C PRO A 18 21.59 9.97 -36.83
N PRO A 19 21.72 8.79 -36.20
CA PRO A 19 22.68 8.59 -35.13
C PRO A 19 24.11 8.59 -35.70
N VAL A 20 24.90 9.58 -35.28
CA VAL A 20 26.36 9.57 -35.47
C VAL A 20 26.94 8.63 -34.43
N GLU A 21 27.49 7.53 -34.91
CA GLU A 21 28.32 6.62 -34.15
C GLU A 21 29.71 7.25 -33.97
N LYS A 22 30.06 7.63 -32.74
CA LYS A 22 31.45 7.87 -32.32
C LYS A 22 31.64 7.45 -30.86
N SER A 23 32.47 6.42 -30.74
CA SER A 23 33.27 5.91 -29.63
C SER A 23 33.24 6.63 -28.29
N ALA A 24 33.04 5.79 -27.27
CA ALA A 24 33.84 5.68 -26.05
C ALA A 24 34.25 7.00 -25.36
N THR A 25 33.56 7.29 -24.27
CA THR A 25 34.24 7.68 -23.04
C THR A 25 33.50 7.08 -21.87
N GLU A 26 34.18 6.14 -21.23
CA GLU A 26 33.82 5.59 -19.93
C GLU A 26 33.75 6.74 -18.92
N ALA A 27 32.54 7.20 -18.66
CA ALA A 27 32.24 7.91 -17.43
C ALA A 27 31.14 7.10 -16.75
N VAL A 28 31.58 6.12 -15.94
CA VAL A 28 30.77 5.43 -14.94
C VAL A 28 30.31 6.49 -13.93
N THR A 29 29.32 7.29 -14.33
CA THR A 29 28.45 7.99 -13.41
C THR A 29 27.59 6.90 -12.81
N LYS A 30 28.06 6.38 -11.67
CA LYS A 30 27.28 5.52 -10.77
C LYS A 30 26.00 6.28 -10.45
N LYS A 31 24.95 6.08 -11.26
CA LYS A 31 23.59 6.45 -10.90
C LYS A 31 23.37 5.83 -9.52
N PRO A 32 23.00 6.60 -8.49
CA PRO A 32 22.66 6.01 -7.22
C PRO A 32 21.53 5.03 -7.50
N LYS A 33 21.77 3.74 -7.24
CA LYS A 33 20.73 2.71 -7.32
C LYS A 33 19.59 3.19 -6.44
N LYS A 34 18.50 3.67 -7.06
CA LYS A 34 17.29 4.07 -6.32
C LYS A 34 16.93 2.89 -5.45
N ALA A 35 16.93 3.09 -4.14
CA ALA A 35 16.58 2.07 -3.18
C ALA A 35 15.25 1.42 -3.60
N PRO A 36 15.13 0.09 -3.53
CA PRO A 36 13.92 -0.59 -3.94
C PRO A 36 12.74 -0.03 -3.12
N LYS A 37 11.71 0.42 -3.81
CA LYS A 37 10.47 0.91 -3.19
C LYS A 37 9.89 -0.22 -2.33
N MET A 38 9.61 0.07 -1.06
CA MET A 38 9.01 -0.89 -0.14
C MET A 38 7.66 -1.36 -0.70
N LYS A 39 7.44 -2.68 -0.74
CA LYS A 39 6.16 -3.25 -1.18
C LYS A 39 5.09 -2.88 -0.15
N ILE A 40 4.02 -2.22 -0.60
CA ILE A 40 2.89 -1.83 0.25
C ILE A 40 1.76 -2.84 0.01
N VAL A 41 1.38 -3.56 1.07
CA VAL A 41 0.21 -4.44 1.08
C VAL A 41 -0.93 -3.72 1.82
N ARG A 42 -2.13 -3.74 1.23
CA ARG A 42 -3.35 -3.26 1.86
C ARG A 42 -4.19 -4.48 2.21
N ASP A 43 -4.56 -4.60 3.47
CA ASP A 43 -5.37 -5.69 3.99
C ASP A 43 -6.57 -5.12 4.75
N SER A 44 -7.69 -5.83 4.72
CA SER A 44 -8.97 -5.43 5.33
C SER A 44 -9.41 -6.50 6.31
N PHE A 45 -9.69 -6.11 7.56
CA PHE A 45 -10.06 -7.03 8.63
C PHE A 45 -11.52 -6.89 9.04
N THR A 46 -12.16 -8.02 9.34
CA THR A 46 -13.43 -8.06 10.07
C THR A 46 -13.13 -8.16 11.57
N MET A 47 -13.73 -7.32 12.40
CA MET A 47 -13.54 -7.31 13.85
C MET A 47 -14.85 -6.97 14.58
N PRO A 48 -15.03 -7.39 15.85
CA PRO A 48 -16.18 -6.99 16.65
C PRO A 48 -16.20 -5.48 16.85
N GLN A 49 -17.39 -4.90 16.99
CA GLN A 49 -17.55 -3.46 17.17
C GLN A 49 -16.80 -2.96 18.42
N SER A 50 -16.85 -3.71 19.52
CA SER A 50 -16.16 -3.38 20.77
C SER A 50 -14.65 -3.27 20.59
N GLU A 51 -14.03 -4.15 19.80
CA GLU A 51 -12.59 -4.07 19.51
C GLU A 51 -12.25 -2.98 18.51
N TYR A 52 -13.15 -2.68 17.57
CA TYR A 52 -12.98 -1.56 16.65
C TYR A 52 -12.92 -0.23 17.41
N GLN A 53 -13.77 -0.04 18.42
CA GLN A 53 -13.79 1.18 19.22
C GLN A 53 -12.50 1.42 20.00
N LYS A 54 -11.83 0.36 20.46
CA LYS A 54 -10.50 0.48 21.10
C LYS A 54 -9.47 1.17 20.21
N ILE A 55 -9.59 1.04 18.88
CA ILE A 55 -8.70 1.76 17.96
C ILE A 55 -8.99 3.27 18.00
N ALA A 56 -10.26 3.68 18.13
CA ALA A 56 -10.62 5.08 18.27
C ALA A 56 -10.12 5.66 19.59
N GLU A 57 -10.33 4.95 20.70
CA GLU A 57 -9.84 5.33 22.03
C GLU A 57 -8.31 5.54 22.03
N ILE A 58 -7.55 4.61 21.43
CA ILE A 58 -6.09 4.75 21.32
C ILE A 58 -5.71 6.00 20.51
N LYS A 59 -6.45 6.30 19.45
CA LYS A 59 -6.20 7.50 18.64
C LYS A 59 -6.46 8.77 19.44
N GLU A 60 -7.50 8.80 20.26
CA GLU A 60 -7.82 9.94 21.14
C GLU A 60 -6.73 10.15 22.18
N ILE A 61 -6.30 9.08 22.86
CA ILE A 61 -5.18 9.13 23.82
C ILE A 61 -3.91 9.68 23.16
N CYS A 62 -3.58 9.21 21.96
CA CYS A 62 -2.43 9.72 21.22
C CYS A 62 -2.61 11.19 20.81
N LEU A 63 -3.82 11.61 20.43
CA LEU A 63 -4.12 12.98 20.05
C LEU A 63 -4.00 13.93 21.24
N GLU A 64 -4.48 13.55 22.42
CA GLU A 64 -4.28 14.29 23.67
C GLU A 64 -2.80 14.43 24.03
N ALA A 65 -1.99 13.41 23.73
CA ALA A 65 -0.54 13.46 23.86
C ALA A 65 0.17 14.25 22.73
N GLY A 66 -0.57 14.92 21.84
CA GLY A 66 -0.02 15.71 20.73
C GLY A 66 0.50 14.88 19.55
N LEU A 67 0.15 13.60 19.48
CA LEU A 67 0.57 12.66 18.43
C LEU A 67 -0.64 12.24 17.58
N PRO A 68 -0.95 12.96 16.48
CA PRO A 68 -2.05 12.57 15.61
C PRO A 68 -1.69 11.30 14.81
N VAL A 69 -2.29 10.17 15.19
CA VAL A 69 -2.00 8.85 14.58
C VAL A 69 -3.13 8.34 13.68
N LYS A 70 -2.75 7.63 12.62
CA LYS A 70 -3.69 6.97 11.71
C LYS A 70 -4.05 5.57 12.19
N LYS A 71 -5.22 5.06 11.75
CA LYS A 71 -5.65 3.68 12.03
C LYS A 71 -4.58 2.64 11.67
N SER A 72 -3.96 2.78 10.49
CA SER A 72 -2.91 1.85 10.04
C SER A 72 -1.65 1.91 10.87
N GLU A 73 -1.36 3.03 11.53
CA GLU A 73 -0.20 3.19 12.41
C GLU A 73 -0.44 2.51 13.75
N VAL A 74 -1.63 2.66 14.32
CA VAL A 74 -2.04 1.94 15.55
C VAL A 74 -1.91 0.43 15.35
N LEU A 75 -2.40 -0.10 14.24
CA LEU A 75 -2.30 -1.53 13.93
C LEU A 75 -0.84 -2.00 13.80
N ARG A 76 0.01 -1.22 13.10
CA ARG A 76 1.44 -1.53 12.96
C ARG A 76 2.18 -1.45 14.30
N ALA A 77 1.81 -0.49 15.16
CA ALA A 77 2.37 -0.37 16.50
C ALA A 77 1.97 -1.57 17.37
N GLY A 78 0.70 -2.00 17.30
CA GLY A 78 0.21 -3.21 17.97
C GLY A 78 0.98 -4.46 17.54
N LEU A 79 1.22 -4.65 16.25
CA LEU A 79 2.02 -5.78 15.75
C LEU A 79 3.46 -5.75 16.28
N LYS A 80 4.10 -4.57 16.32
CA LYS A 80 5.44 -4.41 16.90
C LYS A 80 5.46 -4.71 18.40
N ALA A 81 4.41 -4.33 19.13
CA ALA A 81 4.29 -4.64 20.55
C ALA A 81 4.11 -6.16 20.78
N LEU A 82 3.24 -6.80 20.00
CA LEU A 82 3.03 -8.25 20.05
C LEU A 82 4.30 -9.04 19.73
N ALA A 83 5.12 -8.56 18.78
CA ALA A 83 6.38 -9.20 18.41
C ALA A 83 7.45 -9.17 19.51
N ARG A 84 7.28 -8.34 20.55
CA ARG A 84 8.19 -8.27 21.71
C ARG A 84 7.80 -9.23 22.83
N LEU A 85 6.61 -9.83 22.77
CA LEU A 85 6.13 -10.78 23.78
C LEU A 85 6.85 -12.12 23.66
N ASN A 86 7.02 -12.82 24.78
CA ASN A 86 7.50 -14.21 24.76
C ASN A 86 6.39 -15.18 24.32
N ALA A 87 6.76 -16.42 24.01
CA ALA A 87 5.83 -17.42 23.47
C ALA A 87 4.61 -17.68 24.37
N VAL A 88 4.79 -17.68 25.69
CA VAL A 88 3.71 -17.91 26.66
C VAL A 88 2.73 -16.73 26.68
N GLN A 89 3.26 -15.51 26.74
CA GLN A 89 2.46 -14.28 26.69
C GLN A 89 1.68 -14.16 25.37
N LEU A 90 2.35 -14.43 24.25
CA LEU A 90 1.73 -14.39 22.93
C LEU A 90 0.61 -15.42 22.80
N LYS A 91 0.84 -16.66 23.28
CA LYS A 91 -0.20 -17.71 23.29
C LYS A 91 -1.41 -17.25 24.09
N ARG A 92 -1.20 -16.74 25.30
CA ARG A 92 -2.28 -16.24 26.16
C ARG A 92 -3.07 -15.12 25.49
N ALA A 93 -2.37 -14.15 24.89
CA ALA A 93 -2.98 -13.03 24.20
C ALA A 93 -3.88 -13.49 23.03
N LEU A 94 -3.42 -14.48 22.24
CA LEU A 94 -4.18 -14.99 21.10
C LEU A 94 -5.33 -15.92 21.50
N THR A 95 -5.17 -16.73 22.54
CA THR A 95 -6.24 -17.63 23.01
C THR A 95 -7.40 -16.90 23.69
N GLY A 96 -7.16 -15.68 24.19
CA GLY A 96 -8.20 -14.84 24.79
C GLY A 96 -9.09 -14.10 23.79
N LEU A 97 -8.80 -14.19 22.48
CA LEU A 97 -9.61 -13.55 21.45
C LEU A 97 -10.87 -14.35 21.16
N GLU A 98 -12.00 -13.66 21.06
CA GLU A 98 -13.25 -14.26 20.62
C GLU A 98 -13.14 -14.66 19.15
N LYS A 99 -13.42 -15.93 18.84
CA LYS A 99 -13.41 -16.41 17.46
C LYS A 99 -14.58 -15.81 16.70
N ILE A 100 -14.27 -14.89 15.79
CA ILE A 100 -15.26 -14.37 14.84
C ILE A 100 -15.61 -15.48 13.87
N LYS A 101 -16.89 -15.88 13.82
CA LYS A 101 -17.40 -16.76 12.75
C LYS A 101 -17.45 -15.95 11.45
N THR A 102 -16.32 -15.87 10.74
CA THR A 102 -16.27 -15.21 9.44
C THR A 102 -16.82 -16.16 8.37
N GLY A 103 -18.02 -15.87 7.87
CA GLY A 103 -18.40 -16.27 6.51
C GLY A 103 -17.83 -15.26 5.51
N ARG A 104 -17.39 -15.72 4.33
CA ARG A 104 -17.10 -14.82 3.21
C ARG A 104 -18.43 -14.12 2.86
N PRO A 105 -18.55 -12.79 2.89
CA PRO A 105 -19.74 -12.14 2.35
C PRO A 105 -19.88 -12.60 0.89
N LYS A 106 -21.04 -13.19 0.55
CA LYS A 106 -21.37 -13.49 -0.85
C LYS A 106 -21.37 -12.14 -1.57
N LYS A 107 -20.46 -12.00 -2.54
CA LYS A 107 -20.31 -10.89 -3.49
C LYS A 107 -21.42 -9.83 -3.43
N HIS A 108 -21.01 -8.58 -3.19
CA HIS A 108 -21.54 -7.47 -3.96
C HIS A 108 -20.48 -7.05 -4.96
#